data_AF-A0A0G3UGW2-F1
#
_entry.id   AF-A0A0G3UGW2-F1
#
_cell.length_a   1.000
_cell.length_b   1.000
_cell.length_c   1.000
_cell.angle_alpha   90.00
_cell.angle_beta   90.00
_cell.angle_gamma   90.00
#
_symmetry.space_group_name_H-M   'P 1'
#
loop_
_entity.id
_entity.type
_entity.pdbx_description
1 polymer ?
#
loop_
_entity_poly.entity_id
_entity_poly.type
_entity_poly.pdbx_seq_one_letter_code
_entity_poly.pdbx_strand_id
1 'polypeptide(L)'
;MSAEPHHTLPPVRLHSDAELAREALGAPLFARAVRLARWAGPGTRVGVGGELDAAQLPEAAAALGLEPADEGAVVYASQAWRVAVDTGLVDVTEPDEDAEDAAGAAGAAEAGAEGSAHGTAAPGEDLALVTGGAPGEVLDLWLAALETVLADAAVPDLDELVDALDTGGEVDFGRLDWNPQREADFLDGVLANLYLLTVAEGGAGESAVPLPVLAASMVVPDGMGEPTDEVLEQVSDAMMRLDDQFRQLEPIGLVEFRPVDEDLMAEASDEDLAAGPSGAPAGDDEDVSRYGMVRLTPLGLYGIRARMLEAGVEAPAIGELSGKGADALLDTVSRFPESAAQAEIEQWLAGRELPAAVAELLAAARGDDEGAPLRRLRCQQALATAGPKAEPAVRAVLDDAELGGLARVWLAERGVGDVPAPDAEMVFWLTVDTIAAQLAADGETEELPLLIASLTAHHSGFFEQAWRVEHPATAYVLEAMGRLHPDRKAAKEARKAAFKARSRQG
;
A
#
# COMPACT_ATOMS: atom_id res chain seq x y z
N MET A 1 -6.80 29.39 0.34
CA MET A 1 -7.06 28.02 0.85
C MET A 1 -6.23 27.11 -0.01
N SER A 2 -4.97 26.92 0.39
CA SER A 2 -4.11 25.93 -0.24
C SER A 2 -4.54 24.60 0.33
N ALA A 3 -5.12 23.74 -0.49
CA ALA A 3 -5.18 22.33 -0.15
C ALA A 3 -3.72 21.89 -0.02
N GLU A 4 -3.35 21.38 1.15
CA GLU A 4 -2.11 20.60 1.25
C GLU A 4 -2.21 19.50 0.18
N PRO A 5 -1.14 19.25 -0.60
CA PRO A 5 -1.19 18.19 -1.60
C PRO A 5 -1.45 16.89 -0.86
N HIS A 6 -2.61 16.28 -1.11
CA HIS A 6 -2.90 14.92 -0.66
C HIS A 6 -1.70 14.05 -1.08
N HIS A 7 -1.08 13.38 -0.12
CA HIS A 7 0.09 12.57 -0.36
C HIS A 7 -0.36 11.33 -1.15
N THR A 8 -0.35 11.41 -2.48
CA THR A 8 -0.57 10.26 -3.35
C THR A 8 0.48 9.21 -3.00
N LEU A 9 0.04 8.03 -2.58
CA LEU A 9 0.95 6.95 -2.24
C LEU A 9 1.63 6.43 -3.50
N PRO A 10 2.82 5.81 -3.41
CA PRO A 10 3.43 5.21 -4.57
C PRO A 10 2.55 4.07 -5.08
N PRO A 11 2.48 3.87 -6.41
CA PRO A 11 1.63 2.85 -7.00
C PRO A 11 2.11 1.44 -6.67
N VAL A 12 1.17 0.56 -6.35
CA VAL A 12 1.45 -0.82 -5.96
C VAL A 12 1.17 -1.81 -7.08
N ARG A 13 1.95 -2.89 -7.15
CA ARG A 13 1.66 -4.03 -8.03
C ARG A 13 0.84 -5.06 -7.27
N LEU A 14 -0.36 -5.34 -7.76
CA LEU A 14 -1.26 -6.36 -7.18
C LEU A 14 -1.25 -7.64 -8.01
N HIS A 15 -1.52 -8.76 -7.35
CA HIS A 15 -1.93 -9.99 -8.02
C HIS A 15 -3.30 -9.80 -8.68
N SER A 16 -3.66 -10.68 -9.61
CA SER A 16 -4.99 -10.63 -10.21
C SER A 16 -6.07 -10.97 -9.18
N ASP A 17 -7.29 -10.45 -9.35
CA ASP A 17 -8.43 -10.76 -8.47
C ASP A 17 -8.64 -12.27 -8.31
N ALA A 18 -8.39 -13.06 -9.36
CA ALA A 18 -8.52 -14.51 -9.33
C ALA A 18 -7.43 -15.22 -8.49
N GLU A 19 -6.23 -14.63 -8.39
CA GLU A 19 -5.18 -15.11 -7.48
C GLU A 19 -5.48 -14.69 -6.05
N LEU A 20 -5.83 -13.42 -5.84
CA LEU A 20 -6.18 -12.89 -4.52
C LEU A 20 -7.40 -13.61 -3.93
N ALA A 21 -8.46 -13.87 -4.70
CA ALA A 21 -9.63 -14.62 -4.23
C ALA A 21 -9.26 -16.07 -3.84
N ARG A 22 -8.27 -16.67 -4.52
CA ARG A 22 -7.77 -18.00 -4.14
C ARG A 22 -6.98 -17.95 -2.84
N GLU A 23 -6.16 -16.91 -2.64
CA GLU A 23 -5.46 -16.66 -1.38
C GLU A 23 -6.46 -16.44 -0.23
N ALA A 24 -7.50 -15.64 -0.44
CA ALA A 24 -8.58 -15.40 0.53
C ALA A 24 -9.28 -16.70 0.95
N LEU A 25 -9.69 -17.53 -0.03
CA LEU A 25 -10.30 -18.84 0.24
C LEU A 25 -9.32 -19.84 0.89
N GLY A 26 -8.02 -19.60 0.76
CA GLY A 26 -6.95 -20.38 1.40
C GLY A 26 -6.60 -19.90 2.81
N ALA A 27 -7.02 -18.69 3.21
CA ALA A 27 -6.75 -18.14 4.53
C ALA A 27 -7.40 -19.00 5.62
N PRO A 28 -6.65 -19.49 6.63
CA PRO A 28 -7.17 -20.42 7.62
C PRO A 28 -8.46 -19.96 8.31
N LEU A 29 -8.55 -18.70 8.72
CA LEU A 29 -9.71 -18.18 9.44
C LEU A 29 -10.94 -18.07 8.53
N PHE A 30 -10.78 -17.53 7.31
CA PHE A 30 -11.88 -17.42 6.35
C PHE A 30 -12.40 -18.80 5.90
N ALA A 31 -11.49 -19.74 5.64
CA ALA A 31 -11.85 -21.12 5.31
C ALA A 31 -12.62 -21.82 6.45
N ARG A 32 -12.25 -21.56 7.71
CA ARG A 32 -12.96 -22.07 8.89
C ARG A 32 -14.35 -21.42 9.01
N ALA A 33 -14.48 -20.12 8.79
CA ALA A 33 -15.76 -19.41 8.79
C ALA A 33 -16.73 -20.01 7.76
N VAL A 34 -16.28 -20.20 6.52
CA VAL A 34 -17.06 -20.88 5.46
C VAL A 34 -17.47 -22.30 5.87
N ARG A 35 -16.59 -23.02 6.56
CA ARG A 35 -16.88 -24.39 7.01
C ARG A 35 -17.92 -24.42 8.14
N LEU A 36 -17.86 -23.47 9.08
CA LEU A 36 -18.89 -23.33 10.12
C LEU A 36 -20.22 -22.87 9.54
N ALA A 37 -20.21 -21.97 8.56
CA ALA A 37 -21.41 -21.56 7.84
C ALA A 37 -22.13 -22.74 7.18
N ARG A 38 -21.38 -23.69 6.61
CA ARG A 38 -21.94 -24.95 6.06
C ARG A 38 -22.40 -25.95 7.11
N TRP A 39 -21.81 -25.88 8.30
CA TRP A 39 -22.19 -26.73 9.44
C TRP A 39 -23.44 -26.21 10.14
N ALA A 40 -23.67 -24.89 10.14
CA ALA A 40 -24.82 -24.25 10.73
C ALA A 40 -26.13 -24.82 10.19
N GLY A 41 -27.12 -24.98 11.07
CA GLY A 41 -28.42 -25.52 10.71
C GLY A 41 -29.44 -25.39 11.83
N PRO A 42 -30.63 -25.98 11.71
CA PRO A 42 -31.75 -25.76 12.63
C PRO A 42 -31.49 -26.09 14.12
N GLY A 43 -30.41 -26.81 14.42
CA GLY A 43 -29.99 -27.15 15.78
C GLY A 43 -28.87 -26.27 16.35
N THR A 44 -28.39 -25.28 15.59
CA THR A 44 -27.37 -24.34 16.04
C THR A 44 -28.02 -23.28 16.92
N ARG A 45 -27.58 -23.21 18.18
CA ARG A 45 -28.06 -22.28 19.19
C ARG A 45 -27.07 -21.14 19.33
N VAL A 46 -27.60 -19.93 19.35
CA VAL A 46 -26.82 -18.71 19.56
C VAL A 46 -27.35 -17.90 20.73
N GLY A 47 -26.45 -17.18 21.39
CA GLY A 47 -26.74 -16.20 22.43
C GLY A 47 -27.25 -14.87 21.87
N VAL A 48 -27.45 -13.92 22.77
CA VAL A 48 -27.74 -12.52 22.42
C VAL A 48 -26.55 -11.96 21.65
N GLY A 49 -26.77 -11.34 20.49
CA GLY A 49 -25.68 -10.88 19.63
C GLY A 49 -25.12 -11.94 18.67
N GLY A 50 -25.70 -13.14 18.61
CA GLY A 50 -25.39 -14.12 17.57
C GLY A 50 -24.17 -15.01 17.82
N GLU A 51 -23.56 -14.90 18.99
CA GLU A 51 -22.45 -15.74 19.44
C GLU A 51 -22.87 -17.20 19.67
N LEU A 52 -22.00 -18.14 19.27
CA LEU A 52 -22.31 -19.57 19.37
C LEU A 52 -22.40 -20.02 20.83
N ASP A 53 -23.43 -20.81 21.16
CA ASP A 53 -23.60 -21.38 22.49
C ASP A 53 -22.33 -22.14 22.93
N ALA A 54 -21.85 -21.84 24.14
CA ALA A 54 -20.59 -22.39 24.65
C ALA A 54 -20.58 -23.93 24.71
N ALA A 55 -21.75 -24.57 24.86
CA ALA A 55 -21.87 -26.02 24.83
C ALA A 55 -21.70 -26.62 23.42
N GLN A 56 -21.86 -25.82 22.35
CA GLN A 56 -21.68 -26.25 20.96
C GLN A 56 -20.30 -25.92 20.39
N LEU A 57 -19.49 -25.10 21.07
CA LEU A 57 -18.12 -24.78 20.65
C LEU A 57 -17.23 -26.03 20.43
N PRO A 58 -17.25 -27.07 21.28
CA PRO A 58 -16.47 -28.29 21.03
C PRO A 58 -16.92 -29.04 19.77
N GLU A 59 -18.22 -29.02 19.46
CA GLU A 59 -18.77 -29.64 18.25
C GLU A 59 -18.37 -28.86 17.00
N ALA A 60 -18.40 -27.52 17.06
CA ALA A 60 -17.93 -26.65 16.00
C ALA A 60 -16.42 -26.82 15.75
N ALA A 61 -15.60 -26.90 16.81
CA ALA A 61 -14.18 -27.19 16.71
C ALA A 61 -13.92 -28.56 16.03
N ALA A 62 -14.66 -29.60 16.43
CA ALA A 62 -14.60 -30.89 15.77
C ALA A 62 -15.04 -30.82 14.29
N ALA A 63 -16.05 -30.01 13.98
CA ALA A 63 -16.50 -29.77 12.61
C ALA A 63 -15.42 -29.10 11.75
N LEU A 64 -14.53 -28.29 12.35
CA LEU A 64 -13.34 -27.71 11.71
C LEU A 64 -12.18 -28.71 11.54
N GLY A 65 -12.25 -29.87 12.19
CA GLY A 65 -11.18 -30.86 12.24
C GLY A 65 -10.09 -30.54 13.29
N LEU A 66 -10.42 -29.68 14.26
CA LEU A 66 -9.57 -29.40 15.43
C LEU A 66 -9.89 -30.41 16.53
N GLU A 67 -8.89 -30.75 17.34
CA GLU A 67 -9.07 -31.67 18.45
C GLU A 67 -9.67 -30.92 19.65
N PRO A 68 -10.89 -31.25 20.13
CA PRO A 68 -11.54 -30.46 21.19
C PRO A 68 -10.82 -30.44 22.54
N ALA A 69 -9.81 -31.30 22.72
CA ALA A 69 -8.96 -31.33 23.90
C ALA A 69 -7.80 -30.32 23.84
N ASP A 70 -7.56 -29.71 22.67
CA ASP A 70 -6.62 -28.61 22.50
C ASP A 70 -7.27 -27.32 23.03
N GLU A 71 -6.55 -26.62 23.90
CA GLU A 71 -7.02 -25.41 24.58
C GLU A 71 -7.39 -24.30 23.58
N GLY A 72 -6.71 -24.24 22.43
CA GLY A 72 -6.99 -23.25 21.37
C GLY A 72 -8.18 -23.59 20.48
N ALA A 73 -8.63 -24.85 20.43
CA ALA A 73 -9.59 -25.30 19.42
C ALA A 73 -10.96 -24.60 19.50
N VAL A 74 -11.43 -24.36 20.73
CA VAL A 74 -12.68 -23.64 21.02
C VAL A 74 -12.58 -22.17 20.66
N VAL A 75 -11.43 -21.53 20.93
CA VAL A 75 -11.16 -20.13 20.58
C VAL A 75 -11.21 -19.95 19.06
N TYR A 76 -10.51 -20.80 18.31
CA TYR A 76 -10.55 -20.75 16.84
C TYR A 76 -11.95 -20.98 16.26
N ALA A 77 -12.76 -21.84 16.88
CA ALA A 77 -14.15 -22.05 16.46
C ALA A 77 -15.02 -20.81 16.73
N SER A 78 -14.84 -20.17 17.89
CA SER A 78 -15.54 -18.94 18.25
C SER A 78 -15.19 -17.79 17.29
N GLN A 79 -13.89 -17.57 17.02
CA GLN A 79 -13.42 -16.55 16.08
C GLN A 79 -13.98 -16.78 14.67
N ALA A 80 -13.89 -18.02 14.17
CA ALA A 80 -14.44 -18.36 12.85
C ALA A 80 -15.96 -18.19 12.78
N TRP A 81 -16.67 -18.44 13.88
CA TRP A 81 -18.12 -18.24 13.96
C TRP A 81 -18.48 -16.76 13.86
N ARG A 82 -17.80 -15.89 14.61
CA ARG A 82 -17.98 -14.44 14.55
C ARG A 82 -17.78 -13.91 13.14
N VAL A 83 -16.66 -14.28 12.50
CA VAL A 83 -16.39 -13.94 11.10
C VAL A 83 -17.52 -14.42 10.19
N ALA A 84 -18.04 -15.63 10.38
CA ALA A 84 -19.14 -16.14 9.56
C ALA A 84 -20.45 -15.34 9.72
N VAL A 85 -20.75 -14.86 10.93
CA VAL A 85 -21.92 -14.01 11.20
C VAL A 85 -21.74 -12.62 10.59
N ASP A 86 -20.62 -11.96 10.85
CA ASP A 86 -20.37 -10.58 10.42
C ASP A 86 -20.25 -10.44 8.89
N THR A 87 -19.85 -11.51 8.21
CA THR A 87 -19.75 -11.56 6.74
C THR A 87 -21.03 -11.99 6.03
N GLY A 88 -22.12 -12.25 6.76
CA GLY A 88 -23.37 -12.74 6.16
C GLY A 88 -23.31 -14.19 5.66
N LEU A 89 -22.22 -14.92 5.96
CA LEU A 89 -22.13 -16.36 5.66
C LEU A 89 -23.09 -17.18 6.54
N VAL A 90 -23.48 -16.64 7.71
CA VAL A 90 -24.46 -17.20 8.64
C VAL A 90 -25.51 -16.14 8.96
N ASP A 91 -26.78 -16.50 8.76
CA ASP A 91 -27.91 -15.71 9.23
C ASP A 91 -28.28 -16.12 10.65
N VAL A 92 -28.34 -15.13 11.54
CA VAL A 92 -28.79 -15.29 12.92
C VAL A 92 -30.24 -14.83 13.04
N THR A 93 -31.07 -15.68 13.64
CA THR A 93 -32.42 -15.33 14.09
C THR A 93 -32.41 -15.26 15.61
N GLU A 94 -32.59 -14.06 16.15
CA GLU A 94 -32.70 -13.84 17.59
C GLU A 94 -33.91 -14.55 18.20
N PRO A 95 -33.86 -14.94 19.49
CA PRO A 95 -35.01 -15.51 20.16
C PRO A 95 -36.15 -14.50 20.23
N ASP A 96 -37.39 -14.93 19.93
CA ASP A 96 -38.59 -14.10 20.08
C ASP A 96 -38.74 -13.66 21.55
N GLU A 97 -38.52 -12.38 21.85
CA GLU A 97 -38.72 -11.79 23.19
C GLU A 97 -40.16 -12.00 23.70
N ASP A 98 -41.15 -12.06 22.79
CA ASP A 98 -42.57 -12.27 23.11
C ASP A 98 -42.93 -13.72 23.51
N ALA A 99 -42.03 -14.69 23.31
CA ALA A 99 -42.28 -16.09 23.66
C ALA A 99 -42.06 -16.39 25.15
N GLU A 100 -41.23 -15.60 25.84
CA GLU A 100 -40.99 -15.74 27.28
C GLU A 100 -42.20 -15.32 28.11
N ASP A 101 -42.92 -14.27 27.66
CA ASP A 101 -44.16 -13.80 28.30
C ASP A 101 -45.34 -14.78 28.15
N ALA A 102 -45.35 -15.59 27.09
CA ALA A 102 -46.35 -16.63 26.89
C ALA A 102 -46.07 -17.90 27.71
N ALA A 103 -44.79 -18.26 27.89
CA ALA A 103 -44.36 -19.41 28.69
C ALA A 103 -44.48 -19.16 30.20
N GLY A 104 -44.30 -17.91 30.66
CA GLY A 104 -44.50 -17.51 32.05
C GLY A 104 -45.95 -17.64 32.56
N ALA A 105 -46.93 -17.75 31.67
CA ALA A 105 -48.36 -17.88 32.03
C ALA A 105 -48.87 -19.33 32.07
N ALA A 106 -48.11 -20.32 31.59
CA ALA A 106 -48.55 -21.70 31.45
C ALA A 106 -47.63 -22.72 32.13
N GLY A 107 -47.66 -22.74 33.47
CA GLY A 107 -47.40 -23.96 34.25
C GLY A 107 -45.96 -24.21 34.66
N ALA A 108 -45.58 -23.63 35.81
CA ALA A 108 -44.46 -24.11 36.60
C ALA A 108 -44.77 -25.51 37.18
N ALA A 109 -44.25 -26.56 36.53
CA ALA A 109 -44.04 -27.86 37.17
C ALA A 109 -42.96 -28.67 36.42
N GLU A 110 -41.80 -28.80 37.08
CA GLU A 110 -40.80 -29.86 36.94
C GLU A 110 -40.11 -30.06 35.58
N ALA A 111 -39.07 -29.25 35.32
CA ALA A 111 -37.79 -29.71 34.78
C ALA A 111 -36.70 -28.69 35.12
N GLY A 112 -35.64 -29.14 35.80
CA GLY A 112 -34.44 -28.34 36.02
C GLY A 112 -33.58 -28.31 34.76
N ALA A 113 -33.47 -27.13 34.15
CA ALA A 113 -32.34 -26.60 33.40
C ALA A 113 -32.72 -25.17 33.00
N GLU A 114 -31.82 -24.22 33.21
CA GLU A 114 -31.95 -22.83 32.78
C GLU A 114 -32.18 -22.79 31.26
N GLY A 115 -33.42 -22.63 30.83
CA GLY A 115 -33.80 -22.51 29.42
C GLY A 115 -34.03 -21.05 29.08
N SER A 116 -32.96 -20.28 28.87
CA SER A 116 -33.10 -19.04 28.10
C SER A 116 -33.52 -19.42 26.68
N ALA A 117 -34.48 -18.72 26.09
CA ALA A 117 -34.77 -18.90 24.67
C ALA A 117 -33.49 -18.62 23.87
N HIS A 118 -32.92 -19.64 23.23
CA HIS A 118 -31.76 -19.46 22.36
C HIS A 118 -32.23 -18.98 20.99
N GLY A 119 -31.44 -18.11 20.36
CA GLY A 119 -31.59 -17.84 18.94
C GLY A 119 -31.19 -19.06 18.10
N THR A 120 -31.54 -19.04 16.82
CA THR A 120 -31.13 -20.06 15.86
C THR A 120 -30.26 -19.46 14.76
N ALA A 121 -29.35 -20.26 14.20
CA ALA A 121 -28.52 -19.82 13.08
C ALA A 121 -28.68 -20.77 11.88
N ALA A 122 -28.60 -20.22 10.67
CA ALA A 122 -28.65 -20.98 9.43
C ALA A 122 -27.61 -20.45 8.43
N PRO A 123 -27.24 -21.21 7.40
CA PRO A 123 -26.37 -20.70 6.34
C PRO A 123 -27.01 -19.48 5.68
N GLY A 124 -26.26 -18.38 5.59
CA GLY A 124 -26.70 -17.12 5.02
C GLY A 124 -26.63 -17.09 3.49
N GLU A 125 -27.18 -16.04 2.88
CA GLU A 125 -27.26 -15.91 1.42
C GLU A 125 -25.88 -15.75 0.75
N ASP A 126 -24.95 -15.09 1.42
CA ASP A 126 -23.62 -14.79 0.91
C ASP A 126 -22.71 -16.03 0.81
N LEU A 127 -23.07 -17.14 1.49
CA LEU A 127 -22.36 -18.41 1.35
C LEU A 127 -22.34 -18.93 -0.09
N ALA A 128 -23.33 -18.57 -0.91
CA ALA A 128 -23.36 -18.95 -2.32
C ALA A 128 -22.23 -18.30 -3.14
N LEU A 129 -21.81 -17.08 -2.78
CA LEU A 129 -20.77 -16.31 -3.47
C LEU A 129 -19.40 -17.00 -3.39
N VAL A 130 -19.13 -17.70 -2.29
CA VAL A 130 -17.88 -18.48 -2.08
C VAL A 130 -17.62 -19.52 -3.18
N THR A 131 -18.68 -20.06 -3.80
CA THR A 131 -18.55 -21.11 -4.84
C THR A 131 -19.06 -20.70 -6.22
N GLY A 132 -19.97 -19.73 -6.29
CA GLY A 132 -20.61 -19.29 -7.53
C GLY A 132 -20.31 -17.84 -7.92
N GLY A 133 -19.67 -17.06 -7.04
CA GLY A 133 -19.38 -15.64 -7.26
C GLY A 133 -18.17 -15.39 -8.15
N ALA A 134 -18.09 -14.17 -8.67
CA ALA A 134 -16.88 -13.64 -9.30
C ALA A 134 -15.77 -13.44 -8.25
N PRO A 135 -14.48 -13.43 -8.66
CA PRO A 135 -13.38 -13.22 -7.72
C PRO A 135 -13.51 -11.96 -6.85
N GLY A 136 -14.02 -10.85 -7.42
CA GLY A 136 -14.27 -9.63 -6.66
C GLY A 136 -15.29 -9.80 -5.52
N GLU A 137 -16.37 -10.57 -5.74
CA GLU A 137 -17.38 -10.83 -4.71
C GLU A 137 -16.81 -11.66 -3.54
N VAL A 138 -15.87 -12.56 -3.83
CA VAL A 138 -15.14 -13.30 -2.79
C VAL A 138 -14.19 -12.38 -2.01
N LEU A 139 -13.57 -11.42 -2.70
CA LEU A 139 -12.71 -10.42 -2.06
C LEU A 139 -13.51 -9.45 -1.20
N ASP A 140 -14.73 -9.08 -1.59
CA ASP A 140 -15.62 -8.26 -0.78
C ASP A 140 -15.99 -8.97 0.53
N LEU A 141 -16.29 -10.27 0.48
CA LEU A 141 -16.52 -11.08 1.68
C LEU A 141 -15.27 -11.18 2.57
N TRP A 142 -14.09 -11.33 1.96
CA TRP A 142 -12.84 -11.36 2.71
C TRP A 142 -12.51 -10.00 3.34
N LEU A 143 -12.80 -8.88 2.67
CA LEU A 143 -12.65 -7.54 3.24
C LEU A 143 -13.58 -7.35 4.44
N ALA A 144 -14.83 -7.80 4.36
CA ALA A 144 -15.74 -7.80 5.50
C ALA A 144 -15.20 -8.66 6.67
N ALA A 145 -14.62 -9.84 6.37
CA ALA A 145 -13.98 -10.67 7.38
C ALA A 145 -12.77 -9.98 8.02
N LEU A 146 -11.97 -9.27 7.20
CA LEU A 146 -10.80 -8.53 7.67
C LEU A 146 -11.22 -7.42 8.65
N GLU A 147 -12.31 -6.69 8.38
CA GLU A 147 -12.83 -5.68 9.31
C GLU A 147 -13.17 -6.25 10.68
N THR A 148 -13.83 -7.41 10.74
CA THR A 148 -14.10 -8.12 12.00
C THR A 148 -12.80 -8.43 12.76
N VAL A 149 -11.78 -8.94 12.06
CA VAL A 149 -10.52 -9.33 12.69
C VAL A 149 -9.70 -8.12 13.13
N LEU A 150 -9.73 -7.02 12.37
CA LEU A 150 -9.08 -5.76 12.77
C LEU A 150 -9.75 -5.16 14.00
N ALA A 151 -11.08 -5.21 14.08
CA ALA A 151 -11.81 -4.77 15.26
C ALA A 151 -11.44 -5.60 16.49
N ASP A 152 -11.31 -6.92 16.33
CA ASP A 152 -10.87 -7.82 17.41
C ASP A 152 -9.42 -7.57 17.82
N ALA A 153 -8.50 -7.37 16.86
CA ALA A 153 -7.09 -7.10 17.14
C ALA A 153 -6.86 -5.75 17.84
N ALA A 154 -7.80 -4.80 17.72
CA ALA A 154 -7.77 -3.54 18.45
C ALA A 154 -8.30 -3.66 19.91
N VAL A 155 -8.66 -4.87 20.36
CA VAL A 155 -9.05 -5.14 21.74
C VAL A 155 -7.85 -5.72 22.50
N PRO A 156 -7.48 -5.17 23.68
CA PRO A 156 -6.39 -5.70 24.50
C PRO A 156 -6.72 -7.11 25.03
N ASP A 157 -5.69 -7.89 25.34
CA ASP A 157 -5.86 -9.28 25.78
C ASP A 157 -6.66 -9.37 27.10
N LEU A 158 -7.47 -10.43 27.21
CA LEU A 158 -8.31 -10.71 28.36
C LEU A 158 -7.50 -10.95 29.64
N ASP A 159 -6.26 -11.44 29.55
CA ASP A 159 -5.43 -11.67 30.75
C ASP A 159 -5.08 -10.37 31.48
N GLU A 160 -4.83 -9.26 30.76
CA GLU A 160 -4.68 -7.92 31.36
C GLU A 160 -5.99 -7.40 32.00
N LEU A 161 -7.13 -7.75 31.39
CA LEU A 161 -8.47 -7.47 31.91
C LEU A 161 -8.82 -8.32 33.14
N VAL A 162 -8.34 -9.57 33.21
CA VAL A 162 -8.57 -10.50 34.32
C VAL A 162 -7.72 -10.14 35.54
N ASP A 163 -6.47 -9.70 35.34
CA ASP A 163 -5.66 -9.14 36.43
C ASP A 163 -6.29 -7.85 37.01
N ALA A 164 -7.00 -7.06 36.20
CA ALA A 164 -7.81 -5.94 36.69
C ALA A 164 -9.06 -6.41 37.47
N LEU A 165 -9.67 -7.53 37.06
CA LEU A 165 -10.86 -8.15 37.68
C LEU A 165 -10.58 -8.81 39.04
N ASP A 166 -9.36 -9.29 39.30
CA ASP A 166 -8.98 -9.94 40.58
C ASP A 166 -9.01 -8.96 41.79
N THR A 167 -9.23 -7.67 41.53
CA THR A 167 -9.53 -6.64 42.54
C THR A 167 -11.01 -6.55 42.97
N GLY A 168 -11.90 -7.37 42.40
CA GLY A 168 -13.23 -7.66 42.95
C GLY A 168 -14.34 -6.61 42.76
N GLY A 169 -14.48 -6.02 41.57
CA GLY A 169 -15.59 -5.13 41.23
C GLY A 169 -15.94 -5.15 39.73
N GLU A 170 -17.12 -4.63 39.36
CA GLU A 170 -17.56 -4.39 37.96
C GLU A 170 -16.40 -3.84 37.11
N VAL A 171 -16.30 -4.29 35.84
CA VAL A 171 -15.29 -3.83 34.86
C VAL A 171 -15.34 -2.31 34.77
N ASP A 172 -14.40 -1.64 35.44
CA ASP A 172 -14.23 -0.20 35.37
C ASP A 172 -13.32 0.11 34.18
N PHE A 173 -13.91 0.18 32.98
CA PHE A 173 -13.20 0.55 31.75
C PHE A 173 -12.43 1.89 31.87
N GLY A 174 -12.76 2.73 32.86
CA GLY A 174 -12.02 3.96 33.17
C GLY A 174 -10.67 3.76 33.88
N ARG A 175 -10.37 2.55 34.39
CA ARG A 175 -9.09 2.22 35.03
C ARG A 175 -8.02 1.69 34.07
N LEU A 176 -8.41 1.19 32.91
CA LEU A 176 -7.49 0.67 31.89
C LEU A 176 -6.88 1.77 31.01
N ASP A 177 -7.32 3.04 31.12
CA ASP A 177 -7.02 4.14 30.15
C ASP A 177 -7.21 3.74 28.67
N TRP A 178 -7.92 2.64 28.43
CA TRP A 178 -8.12 2.06 27.12
C TRP A 178 -9.12 2.88 26.33
N ASN A 179 -8.74 3.21 25.10
CA ASN A 179 -9.59 3.92 24.16
C ASN A 179 -9.62 3.14 22.85
N PRO A 180 -10.75 2.46 22.53
CA PRO A 180 -10.85 1.63 21.33
C PRO A 180 -10.54 2.39 20.04
N GLN A 181 -10.91 3.68 19.97
CA GLN A 181 -10.60 4.49 18.80
C GLN A 181 -9.10 4.73 18.67
N ARG A 182 -8.39 5.00 19.78
CA ARG A 182 -6.93 5.20 19.73
C ARG A 182 -6.20 3.91 19.36
N GLU A 183 -6.71 2.77 19.80
CA GLU A 183 -6.12 1.47 19.48
C GLU A 183 -6.30 1.14 17.99
N ALA A 184 -7.50 1.35 17.47
CA ALA A 184 -7.76 1.23 16.03
C ALA A 184 -6.90 2.21 15.21
N ASP A 185 -6.82 3.49 15.62
CA ASP A 185 -6.00 4.50 14.94
C ASP A 185 -4.50 4.12 14.97
N PHE A 186 -4.01 3.52 16.06
CA PHE A 186 -2.64 3.02 16.15
C PHE A 186 -2.39 1.89 15.15
N LEU A 187 -3.25 0.87 15.16
CA LEU A 187 -3.12 -0.28 14.25
C LEU A 187 -3.23 0.15 12.78
N ASP A 188 -4.16 1.05 12.46
CA ASP A 188 -4.29 1.63 11.12
C ASP A 188 -3.01 2.38 10.71
N GLY A 189 -2.41 3.15 11.62
CA GLY A 189 -1.13 3.82 11.40
C GLY A 189 0.01 2.84 11.12
N VAL A 190 0.08 1.75 11.90
CA VAL A 190 1.07 0.67 11.71
C VAL A 190 0.92 0.00 10.36
N LEU A 191 -0.31 -0.37 9.98
CA LEU A 191 -0.60 -1.05 8.72
C LEU A 191 -0.35 -0.13 7.51
N ALA A 192 -0.64 1.16 7.64
CA ALA A 192 -0.32 2.16 6.63
C ALA A 192 1.20 2.33 6.46
N ASN A 193 1.97 2.32 7.55
CA ASN A 193 3.42 2.37 7.48
C ASN A 193 4.01 1.08 6.88
N LEU A 194 3.50 -0.08 7.28
CA LEU A 194 3.91 -1.37 6.72
C LEU A 194 3.62 -1.43 5.20
N TYR A 195 2.50 -0.87 4.75
CA TYR A 195 2.19 -0.70 3.33
C TYR A 195 3.24 0.16 2.63
N LEU A 196 3.58 1.33 3.20
CA LEU A 196 4.59 2.23 2.63
C LEU A 196 5.97 1.58 2.51
N LEU A 197 6.42 0.87 3.55
CA LEU A 197 7.67 0.12 3.55
C LEU A 197 7.66 -0.97 2.47
N THR A 198 6.54 -1.68 2.31
CA THR A 198 6.38 -2.71 1.29
C THR A 198 6.44 -2.15 -0.14
N VAL A 199 5.90 -0.95 -0.37
CA VAL A 199 5.86 -0.32 -1.70
C VAL A 199 7.16 0.42 -2.04
N ALA A 200 7.82 1.04 -1.06
CA ALA A 200 9.04 1.84 -1.26
C ALA A 200 10.24 1.02 -1.79
N GLU A 201 10.31 -0.29 -1.49
CA GLU A 201 11.36 -1.20 -1.97
C GLU A 201 11.22 -1.62 -3.46
N GLY A 202 10.49 -0.85 -4.27
CA GLY A 202 10.38 -1.08 -5.72
C GLY A 202 9.48 -2.26 -6.08
N GLY A 203 8.51 -2.60 -5.24
CA GLY A 203 7.53 -3.67 -5.48
C GLY A 203 8.11 -5.09 -5.38
N ALA A 204 9.35 -5.23 -4.90
CA ALA A 204 9.97 -6.49 -4.52
C ALA A 204 10.03 -6.62 -3.00
N GLY A 205 8.94 -6.26 -2.31
CA GLY A 205 8.77 -6.34 -0.85
C GLY A 205 8.77 -7.80 -0.36
N GLU A 206 9.90 -8.48 -0.55
CA GLU A 206 10.19 -9.82 -0.04
C GLU A 206 10.78 -9.74 1.38
N SER A 207 11.32 -8.58 1.77
CA SER A 207 11.95 -8.42 3.08
C SER A 207 10.90 -8.22 4.17
N ALA A 208 10.93 -9.08 5.19
CA ALA A 208 10.12 -8.86 6.39
C ALA A 208 10.70 -7.72 7.24
N VAL A 209 9.83 -6.97 7.90
CA VAL A 209 10.18 -5.84 8.77
C VAL A 209 10.27 -6.34 10.23
N PRO A 210 11.37 -6.07 10.96
CA PRO A 210 11.46 -6.37 12.38
C PRO A 210 10.46 -5.52 13.20
N LEU A 211 9.80 -6.12 14.19
CA LEU A 211 8.84 -5.40 15.02
C LEU A 211 9.43 -4.17 15.75
N PRO A 212 10.67 -4.20 16.30
CA PRO A 212 11.26 -3.00 16.92
C PRO A 212 11.35 -1.81 15.95
N VAL A 213 11.62 -2.06 14.67
CA VAL A 213 11.71 -1.02 13.64
C VAL A 213 10.33 -0.41 13.39
N LEU A 214 9.30 -1.27 13.29
CA LEU A 214 7.93 -0.84 13.08
C LEU A 214 7.39 -0.09 14.31
N ALA A 215 7.63 -0.59 15.52
CA ALA A 215 7.26 0.07 16.77
C ALA A 215 7.95 1.44 16.92
N ALA A 216 9.26 1.50 16.69
CA ALA A 216 10.02 2.75 16.76
C ALA A 216 9.51 3.80 15.78
N SER A 217 9.09 3.40 14.57
CA SER A 217 8.54 4.32 13.58
C SER A 217 7.21 4.98 14.00
N MET A 218 6.48 4.37 14.92
CA MET A 218 5.21 4.89 15.44
C MET A 218 5.38 5.72 16.72
N VAL A 219 6.40 5.40 17.53
CA VAL A 219 6.60 5.98 18.86
C VAL A 219 7.64 7.11 18.83
N VAL A 220 8.74 6.95 18.09
CA VAL A 220 9.87 7.89 18.10
C VAL A 220 9.53 9.13 17.26
N PRO A 221 9.53 10.35 17.84
CA PRO A 221 9.23 11.56 17.08
C PRO A 221 10.29 11.88 16.02
N ASP A 222 9.83 12.39 14.86
CA ASP A 222 10.70 12.84 13.78
C ASP A 222 11.74 13.88 14.26
N GLY A 223 13.01 13.62 13.96
CA GLY A 223 14.12 14.54 14.29
C GLY A 223 14.58 14.49 15.74
N MET A 224 14.11 13.52 16.53
CA MET A 224 14.72 13.17 17.82
C MET A 224 16.15 12.64 17.58
N GLY A 225 17.07 12.97 18.52
CA GLY A 225 18.43 12.44 18.53
C GLY A 225 18.47 11.00 19.04
N GLU A 226 19.20 10.77 20.13
CA GLU A 226 19.13 9.48 20.84
C GLU A 226 17.80 9.36 21.58
N PRO A 227 17.05 8.24 21.45
CA PRO A 227 15.85 7.99 22.23
C PRO A 227 16.14 8.00 23.74
N THR A 228 15.25 8.57 24.53
CA THR A 228 15.32 8.51 26.00
C THR A 228 14.82 7.16 26.52
N ASP A 229 15.23 6.76 27.73
CA ASP A 229 14.77 5.51 28.37
C ASP A 229 13.23 5.34 28.36
N GLU A 230 12.49 6.43 28.61
CA GLU A 230 11.01 6.44 28.56
C GLU A 230 10.45 6.15 27.16
N VAL A 231 11.17 6.54 26.09
CA VAL A 231 10.77 6.25 24.71
C VAL A 231 11.13 4.81 24.36
N LEU A 232 12.25 4.29 24.87
CA LEU A 232 12.63 2.89 24.68
C LEU A 232 11.60 1.94 25.32
N GLU A 233 11.14 2.25 26.54
CA GLU A 233 10.04 1.52 27.20
C GLU A 233 8.76 1.52 26.33
N GLN A 234 8.34 2.68 25.81
CA GLN A 234 7.18 2.78 24.91
C GLN A 234 7.35 1.99 23.60
N VAL A 235 8.56 1.90 23.06
CA VAL A 235 8.85 1.08 21.87
C VAL A 235 8.73 -0.41 22.20
N SER A 236 9.23 -0.84 23.37
CA SER A 236 9.10 -2.21 23.88
C SER A 236 7.63 -2.61 24.04
N ASP A 237 6.83 -1.76 24.69
CA ASP A 237 5.38 -1.96 24.87
C ASP A 237 4.65 -2.05 23.53
N ALA A 238 4.95 -1.12 22.61
CA ALA A 238 4.35 -1.14 21.28
C ALA A 238 4.76 -2.38 20.49
N MET A 239 5.99 -2.87 20.63
CA MET A 239 6.47 -4.10 19.98
C MET A 239 5.69 -5.32 20.48
N MET A 240 5.49 -5.47 21.79
CA MET A 240 4.75 -6.59 22.36
C MET A 240 3.28 -6.57 21.95
N ARG A 241 2.66 -5.39 21.98
CA ARG A 241 1.30 -5.21 21.48
C ARG A 241 1.17 -5.61 20.01
N LEU A 242 2.16 -5.25 19.18
CA LEU A 242 2.20 -5.64 17.78
C LEU A 242 2.36 -7.16 17.59
N ASP A 243 3.13 -7.84 18.46
CA ASP A 243 3.25 -9.30 18.42
C ASP A 243 1.88 -9.97 18.54
N ASP A 244 1.09 -9.57 19.54
CA ASP A 244 -0.25 -10.11 19.76
C ASP A 244 -1.22 -9.76 18.62
N GLN A 245 -1.19 -8.52 18.15
CA GLN A 245 -2.02 -8.07 17.03
C GLN A 245 -1.72 -8.86 15.75
N PHE A 246 -0.44 -9.07 15.42
CA PHE A 246 -0.09 -9.81 14.21
C PHE A 246 -0.34 -11.31 14.31
N ARG A 247 -0.28 -11.92 15.50
CA ARG A 247 -0.77 -13.30 15.72
C ARG A 247 -2.26 -13.44 15.39
N GLN A 248 -3.06 -12.41 15.66
CA GLN A 248 -4.49 -12.41 15.31
C GLN A 248 -4.75 -12.14 13.82
N LEU A 249 -3.89 -11.36 13.16
CA LEU A 249 -4.04 -10.97 11.75
C LEU A 249 -3.44 -11.98 10.76
N GLU A 250 -2.50 -12.82 11.18
CA GLU A 250 -1.91 -13.87 10.33
C GLU A 250 -2.97 -14.88 9.81
N PRO A 251 -3.90 -15.42 10.63
CA PRO A 251 -4.86 -16.43 10.18
C PRO A 251 -5.87 -15.94 9.13
N ILE A 252 -6.14 -14.62 9.05
CA ILE A 252 -6.98 -14.05 7.99
C ILE A 252 -6.18 -13.80 6.69
N GLY A 253 -4.86 -14.01 6.73
CA GLY A 253 -3.96 -13.89 5.59
C GLY A 253 -3.53 -12.46 5.31
N LEU A 254 -3.68 -11.53 6.25
CA LEU A 254 -3.23 -10.13 6.08
C LEU A 254 -1.69 -10.05 6.06
N VAL A 255 -1.05 -10.78 6.97
CA VAL A 255 0.41 -10.77 7.15
C VAL A 255 0.99 -12.17 7.13
N GLU A 256 2.23 -12.29 6.67
CA GLU A 256 3.12 -13.36 7.08
C GLU A 256 3.87 -12.88 8.33
N PHE A 257 3.75 -13.64 9.41
CA PHE A 257 4.24 -13.22 10.71
C PHE A 257 5.12 -14.29 11.37
N ARG A 258 6.24 -13.84 11.92
CA ARG A 258 7.07 -14.61 12.83
C ARG A 258 7.01 -13.93 14.20
N PRO A 259 6.47 -14.60 15.24
CA PRO A 259 6.40 -14.02 16.57
C PRO A 259 7.78 -13.77 17.20
N VAL A 260 7.79 -12.90 18.22
CA VAL A 260 8.91 -12.69 19.13
C VAL A 260 9.25 -14.00 19.83
N ASP A 261 10.55 -14.25 19.98
CA ASP A 261 11.07 -15.39 20.73
C ASP A 261 10.91 -15.15 22.24
N GLU A 262 10.10 -15.98 22.91
CA GLU A 262 9.84 -15.88 24.36
C GLU A 262 11.12 -16.02 25.20
N ASP A 263 12.13 -16.77 24.72
CA ASP A 263 13.41 -16.91 25.41
C ASP A 263 14.23 -15.61 25.36
N LEU A 264 14.07 -14.80 24.29
CA LEU A 264 14.70 -13.48 24.19
C LEU A 264 14.09 -12.51 25.22
N MET A 265 12.77 -12.56 25.40
CA MET A 265 12.04 -11.72 26.36
C MET A 265 12.49 -11.94 27.81
N ALA A 266 12.91 -13.16 28.15
CA ALA A 266 13.39 -13.50 29.50
C ALA A 266 14.80 -12.95 29.80
N GLU A 267 15.59 -12.63 28.76
CA GLU A 267 17.01 -12.26 28.90
C GLU A 267 17.29 -10.78 28.56
N ALA A 268 16.44 -10.14 27.76
CA ALA A 268 16.64 -8.78 27.25
C ALA A 268 16.10 -7.70 28.20
N SER A 269 16.78 -6.55 28.24
CA SER A 269 16.23 -5.31 28.85
C SER A 269 15.43 -4.50 27.83
N ASP A 270 14.58 -3.56 28.28
CA ASP A 270 13.83 -2.68 27.37
C ASP A 270 14.74 -1.86 26.44
N GLU A 271 15.93 -1.47 26.94
CA GLU A 271 16.96 -0.83 26.11
C GLU A 271 17.42 -1.75 24.97
N ASP A 272 17.59 -3.06 25.22
CA ASP A 272 18.00 -4.03 24.21
C ASP A 272 16.87 -4.29 23.19
N LEU A 273 15.62 -4.41 23.66
CA LEU A 273 14.44 -4.63 22.82
C LEU A 273 14.17 -3.45 21.89
N ALA A 274 14.22 -2.22 22.41
CA ALA A 274 13.93 -1.02 21.65
C ALA A 274 15.07 -0.60 20.72
N ALA A 275 16.33 -0.84 21.09
CA ALA A 275 17.46 -0.62 20.19
C ALA A 275 17.47 -1.61 19.00
N GLY A 276 16.81 -2.75 19.16
CA GLY A 276 16.61 -3.77 18.14
C GLY A 276 17.93 -4.24 17.50
N PRO A 277 17.91 -4.70 16.23
CA PRO A 277 19.10 -5.24 15.57
C PRO A 277 20.22 -4.21 15.35
N SER A 278 19.95 -2.91 15.52
CA SER A 278 20.93 -1.84 15.35
C SER A 278 21.76 -1.57 16.62
N GLY A 279 21.28 -1.98 17.80
CA GLY A 279 21.97 -1.83 19.09
C GLY A 279 22.78 -3.06 19.52
N ALA A 280 22.41 -4.25 19.04
CA ALA A 280 23.18 -5.47 19.26
C ALA A 280 24.50 -5.44 18.43
N PRO A 281 25.61 -6.01 18.94
CA PRO A 281 26.85 -6.06 18.18
C PRO A 281 26.68 -6.93 16.94
N ALA A 282 26.39 -6.32 15.77
CA ALA A 282 26.30 -6.93 14.43
C ALA A 282 26.20 -8.46 14.45
N GLY A 283 25.05 -8.94 14.96
CA GLY A 283 24.71 -10.36 14.97
C GLY A 283 24.31 -10.82 13.57
N ASP A 284 24.44 -12.12 13.33
CA ASP A 284 23.96 -12.76 12.09
C ASP A 284 22.44 -12.57 11.94
N ASP A 285 21.88 -12.71 10.73
CA ASP A 285 20.44 -12.57 10.42
C ASP A 285 19.50 -13.36 11.38
N GLU A 286 20.03 -14.38 12.04
CA GLU A 286 19.34 -15.19 13.05
C GLU A 286 18.96 -14.39 14.31
N ASP A 287 19.80 -13.43 14.75
CA ASP A 287 19.55 -12.60 15.95
C ASP A 287 18.43 -11.58 15.74
N VAL A 288 18.29 -11.04 14.51
CA VAL A 288 17.24 -10.07 14.17
C VAL A 288 15.86 -10.73 14.20
N SER A 289 15.78 -11.97 13.71
CA SER A 289 14.53 -12.71 13.59
C SER A 289 13.89 -13.14 14.92
N ARG A 290 14.62 -13.01 16.03
CA ARG A 290 14.14 -13.28 17.39
C ARG A 290 13.25 -12.16 17.95
N TYR A 291 13.36 -10.95 17.40
CA TYR A 291 12.53 -9.79 17.79
C TYR A 291 11.17 -9.74 17.07
N GLY A 292 10.78 -10.83 16.39
CA GLY A 292 9.58 -10.88 15.57
C GLY A 292 9.74 -10.16 14.22
N MET A 293 9.12 -10.73 13.19
CA MET A 293 9.20 -10.25 11.81
C MET A 293 7.82 -10.26 11.18
N VAL A 294 7.46 -9.18 10.47
CA VAL A 294 6.16 -9.07 9.81
C VAL A 294 6.31 -8.62 8.37
N ARG A 295 5.46 -9.15 7.49
CA ARG A 295 5.35 -8.70 6.09
C ARG A 295 3.91 -8.79 5.62
N LEU A 296 3.46 -7.82 4.82
CA LEU A 296 2.17 -7.93 4.14
C LEU A 296 2.21 -9.06 3.11
N THR A 297 1.17 -9.90 3.09
CA THR A 297 0.94 -10.82 1.98
C THR A 297 0.42 -10.04 0.75
N PRO A 298 0.40 -10.62 -0.46
CA PRO A 298 -0.27 -9.98 -1.60
C PRO A 298 -1.76 -9.68 -1.33
N LEU A 299 -2.45 -10.57 -0.62
CA LEU A 299 -3.82 -10.36 -0.15
C LEU A 299 -3.93 -9.23 0.88
N GLY A 300 -3.00 -9.16 1.84
CA GLY A 300 -2.97 -8.08 2.82
C GLY A 300 -2.69 -6.72 2.18
N LEU A 301 -1.80 -6.68 1.20
CA LEU A 301 -1.52 -5.49 0.41
C LEU A 301 -2.77 -4.98 -0.33
N TYR A 302 -3.58 -5.89 -0.89
CA TYR A 302 -4.90 -5.57 -1.44
C TYR A 302 -5.85 -5.02 -0.37
N GLY A 303 -5.93 -5.67 0.80
CA GLY A 303 -6.81 -5.25 1.90
C GLY A 303 -6.50 -3.87 2.44
N ILE A 304 -5.23 -3.60 2.78
CA ILE A 304 -4.82 -2.28 3.29
C ILE A 304 -5.03 -1.20 2.23
N ARG A 305 -4.77 -1.49 0.96
CA ARG A 305 -5.07 -0.56 -0.14
C ARG A 305 -6.56 -0.24 -0.23
N ALA A 306 -7.44 -1.23 -0.12
CA ALA A 306 -8.88 -1.02 -0.15
C ALA A 306 -9.33 -0.08 0.97
N ARG A 307 -8.81 -0.28 2.20
CA ARG A 307 -9.04 0.60 3.35
C ARG A 307 -8.54 2.03 3.10
N MET A 308 -7.34 2.18 2.53
CA MET A 308 -6.80 3.50 2.17
C MET A 308 -7.72 4.25 1.19
N LEU A 309 -8.22 3.56 0.17
CA LEU A 309 -9.15 4.14 -0.80
C LEU A 309 -10.48 4.54 -0.14
N GLU A 310 -11.02 3.72 0.76
CA GLU A 310 -12.22 4.03 1.53
C GLU A 310 -12.03 5.26 2.43
N ALA A 311 -10.85 5.41 3.03
CA ALA A 311 -10.44 6.59 3.79
C ALA A 311 -10.18 7.84 2.91
N GLY A 312 -10.28 7.72 1.58
CA GLY A 312 -10.05 8.81 0.64
C GLY A 312 -8.58 9.11 0.36
N VAL A 313 -7.67 8.19 0.71
CA VAL A 313 -6.25 8.27 0.38
C VAL A 313 -6.03 7.76 -1.04
N GLU A 314 -5.32 8.53 -1.86
CA GLU A 314 -4.96 8.09 -3.22
C GLU A 314 -3.88 7.01 -3.16
N ALA A 315 -4.27 5.74 -3.31
CA ALA A 315 -3.38 4.59 -3.36
C ALA A 315 -3.42 3.92 -4.75
N PRO A 316 -2.71 4.45 -5.77
CA PRO A 316 -2.79 3.92 -7.13
C PRO A 316 -2.28 2.48 -7.24
N ALA A 317 -2.79 1.73 -8.20
CA ALA A 317 -2.28 0.39 -8.54
C ALA A 317 -1.80 0.33 -10.00
N ILE A 318 -0.75 -0.46 -10.22
CA ILE A 318 -0.22 -0.70 -11.55
C ILE A 318 -1.26 -1.45 -12.38
N GLY A 319 -1.58 -0.92 -13.55
CA GLY A 319 -2.58 -1.44 -14.48
C GLY A 319 -3.89 -0.68 -14.51
N GLU A 320 -4.15 0.24 -13.57
CA GLU A 320 -5.37 1.05 -13.53
C GLU A 320 -5.52 1.96 -14.76
N LEU A 321 -4.41 2.31 -15.42
CA LEU A 321 -4.44 3.15 -16.61
C LEU A 321 -4.59 2.35 -17.90
N SER A 322 -4.55 1.01 -17.87
CA SER A 322 -4.62 0.15 -19.06
C SER A 322 -5.80 0.45 -19.99
N GLY A 323 -6.95 0.83 -19.43
CA GLY A 323 -8.15 1.23 -20.17
C GLY A 323 -8.26 2.72 -20.54
N LYS A 324 -7.27 3.54 -20.18
CA LYS A 324 -7.26 5.01 -20.36
C LYS A 324 -6.54 5.44 -21.64
N GLY A 325 -6.66 6.72 -22.00
CA GLY A 325 -5.93 7.33 -23.11
C GLY A 325 -4.47 7.63 -22.76
N ALA A 326 -3.65 7.87 -23.77
CA ALA A 326 -2.22 8.18 -23.60
C ALA A 326 -1.98 9.52 -22.86
N ASP A 327 -2.90 10.46 -22.95
CA ASP A 327 -2.91 11.72 -22.20
C ASP A 327 -2.97 11.47 -20.69
N ALA A 328 -3.99 10.72 -20.26
CA ALA A 328 -4.15 10.33 -18.86
C ALA A 328 -2.98 9.46 -18.37
N LEU A 329 -2.44 8.59 -19.23
CA LEU A 329 -1.25 7.80 -18.93
C LEU A 329 -0.05 8.71 -18.64
N LEU A 330 0.36 9.54 -19.60
CA LEU A 330 1.57 10.36 -19.50
C LEU A 330 1.48 11.37 -18.36
N ASP A 331 0.32 11.99 -18.14
CA ASP A 331 0.13 12.89 -17.01
C ASP A 331 0.25 12.16 -15.66
N THR A 332 -0.26 10.93 -15.57
CA THR A 332 -0.27 10.18 -14.29
C THR A 332 1.10 9.57 -13.97
N VAL A 333 1.73 8.89 -14.94
CA VAL A 333 3.06 8.29 -14.72
C VAL A 333 4.17 9.32 -14.55
N SER A 334 3.91 10.58 -14.90
CA SER A 334 4.80 11.71 -14.56
C SER A 334 4.89 11.95 -13.05
N ARG A 335 3.90 11.51 -12.25
CA ARG A 335 3.91 11.60 -10.78
C ARG A 335 4.41 10.32 -10.10
N PHE A 336 4.74 9.29 -10.87
CA PHE A 336 5.18 8.00 -10.33
C PHE A 336 6.72 7.91 -10.27
N PRO A 337 7.26 7.12 -9.33
CA PRO A 337 8.64 6.66 -9.40
C PRO A 337 8.95 5.99 -10.75
N GLU A 338 10.19 6.05 -11.20
CA GLU A 338 10.56 5.58 -12.54
C GLU A 338 10.20 4.12 -12.81
N SER A 339 10.47 3.21 -11.86
CA SER A 339 10.16 1.78 -11.99
C SER A 339 8.66 1.52 -12.14
N ALA A 340 7.84 2.25 -11.39
CA ALA A 340 6.39 2.19 -11.46
C ALA A 340 5.84 2.78 -12.76
N ALA A 341 6.35 3.94 -13.17
CA ALA A 341 6.00 4.55 -14.46
C ALA A 341 6.29 3.59 -15.62
N GLN A 342 7.44 2.93 -15.61
CA GLN A 342 7.83 1.94 -16.61
C GLN A 342 6.88 0.74 -16.62
N ALA A 343 6.55 0.17 -15.46
CA ALA A 343 5.62 -0.95 -15.36
C ALA A 343 4.21 -0.58 -15.88
N GLU A 344 3.73 0.61 -15.55
CA GLU A 344 2.42 1.12 -16.02
C GLU A 344 2.40 1.30 -17.55
N ILE A 345 3.46 1.87 -18.12
CA ILE A 345 3.63 2.04 -19.56
C ILE A 345 3.65 0.68 -20.29
N GLU A 346 4.38 -0.30 -19.75
CA GLU A 346 4.43 -1.66 -20.29
C GLU A 346 3.04 -2.30 -20.32
N GLN A 347 2.30 -2.19 -19.21
CA GLN A 347 0.96 -2.74 -19.10
C GLN A 347 -0.07 -1.99 -19.96
N TRP A 348 0.07 -0.67 -20.11
CA TRP A 348 -0.78 0.12 -21.01
C TRP A 348 -0.58 -0.26 -22.48
N LEU A 349 0.67 -0.51 -22.89
CA LEU A 349 1.00 -0.98 -24.23
C LEU A 349 0.54 -2.42 -24.48
N ALA A 350 0.45 -3.25 -23.44
CA ALA A 350 0.01 -4.64 -23.54
C ALA A 350 -1.41 -4.73 -24.11
N GLY A 351 -1.59 -5.55 -25.16
CA GLY A 351 -2.89 -5.75 -25.80
C GLY A 351 -3.34 -4.64 -26.76
N ARG A 352 -2.55 -3.57 -26.95
CA ARG A 352 -2.84 -2.50 -27.92
C ARG A 352 -2.18 -2.72 -29.28
N GLU A 353 -2.82 -2.19 -30.32
CA GLU A 353 -2.20 -2.08 -31.65
C GLU A 353 -1.09 -1.03 -31.62
N LEU A 354 0.15 -1.52 -31.56
CA LEU A 354 1.32 -0.72 -31.21
C LEU A 354 1.53 0.54 -32.08
N PRO A 355 1.39 0.51 -33.42
CA PRO A 355 1.52 1.73 -34.21
C PRO A 355 0.50 2.82 -33.85
N ALA A 356 -0.73 2.43 -33.51
CA ALA A 356 -1.77 3.37 -33.09
C ALA A 356 -1.47 3.91 -31.68
N ALA A 357 -1.08 3.04 -30.75
CA ALA A 357 -0.70 3.42 -29.39
C ALA A 357 0.50 4.38 -29.38
N VAL A 358 1.51 4.14 -30.22
CA VAL A 358 2.67 5.04 -30.37
C VAL A 358 2.26 6.41 -30.92
N ALA A 359 1.38 6.44 -31.92
CA ALA A 359 0.86 7.70 -32.45
C ALA A 359 0.05 8.48 -31.39
N GLU A 360 -0.70 7.77 -30.54
CA GLU A 360 -1.44 8.33 -29.41
C GLU A 360 -0.50 8.92 -28.35
N LEU A 361 0.56 8.20 -27.97
CA LEU A 361 1.61 8.68 -27.05
C LEU A 361 2.30 9.94 -27.57
N LEU A 362 2.70 9.95 -28.84
CA LEU A 362 3.30 11.12 -29.47
C LEU A 362 2.32 12.30 -29.52
N ALA A 363 1.02 12.04 -29.69
CA ALA A 363 0.01 13.10 -29.62
C ALA A 363 -0.13 13.70 -28.22
N ALA A 364 -0.18 12.84 -27.19
CA ALA A 364 -0.28 13.22 -25.79
C ALA A 364 0.97 13.93 -25.23
N ALA A 365 2.14 13.66 -25.81
CA ALA A 365 3.41 14.26 -25.40
C ALA A 365 3.55 15.76 -25.78
N ARG A 366 2.65 16.31 -26.59
CA ARG A 366 2.70 17.73 -26.98
C ARG A 366 2.26 18.66 -25.84
N GLY A 367 2.56 19.94 -26.00
CA GLY A 367 2.09 21.01 -25.13
C GLY A 367 3.20 21.94 -24.62
N ASP A 368 2.77 23.09 -24.14
CA ASP A 368 3.62 24.17 -23.60
C ASP A 368 3.32 24.48 -22.12
N ASP A 369 2.49 23.68 -21.46
CA ASP A 369 2.28 23.74 -20.01
C ASP A 369 3.51 23.23 -19.22
N GLU A 370 3.50 23.51 -17.92
CA GLU A 370 4.60 23.16 -17.00
C GLU A 370 4.91 21.66 -16.97
N GLY A 371 3.91 20.78 -17.18
CA GLY A 371 4.07 19.33 -17.18
C GLY A 371 4.57 18.76 -18.51
N ALA A 372 4.57 19.55 -19.59
CA ALA A 372 4.86 19.05 -20.93
C ALA A 372 6.28 18.46 -21.11
N PRO A 373 7.36 19.03 -20.53
CA PRO A 373 8.68 18.41 -20.61
C PRO A 373 8.72 17.00 -20.02
N LEU A 374 8.06 16.80 -18.88
CA LEU A 374 8.02 15.50 -18.22
C LEU A 374 7.16 14.49 -18.99
N ARG A 375 6.02 14.92 -19.56
CA ARG A 375 5.25 14.08 -20.49
C ARG A 375 6.08 13.62 -21.69
N ARG A 376 6.90 14.50 -22.28
CA ARG A 376 7.81 14.15 -23.39
C ARG A 376 8.87 13.14 -22.97
N LEU A 377 9.46 13.29 -21.78
CA LEU A 377 10.40 12.31 -21.22
C LEU A 377 9.73 10.94 -21.00
N ARG A 378 8.55 10.89 -20.39
CA ARG A 378 7.77 9.66 -20.21
C ARG A 378 7.36 9.02 -21.54
N CYS A 379 7.03 9.84 -22.54
CA CYS A 379 6.79 9.36 -23.90
C CYS A 379 8.04 8.72 -24.49
N GLN A 380 9.24 9.30 -24.32
CA GLN A 380 10.49 8.69 -24.81
C GLN A 380 10.73 7.31 -24.17
N GLN A 381 10.49 7.17 -22.86
CA GLN A 381 10.55 5.88 -22.17
C GLN A 381 9.55 4.87 -22.77
N ALA A 382 8.30 5.29 -23.02
CA ALA A 382 7.31 4.44 -23.68
C ALA A 382 7.69 4.02 -25.10
N LEU A 383 8.29 4.93 -25.89
CA LEU A 383 8.82 4.60 -27.21
C LEU A 383 10.00 3.62 -27.12
N ALA A 384 10.77 3.66 -26.03
CA ALA A 384 11.84 2.69 -25.83
C ALA A 384 11.28 1.27 -25.67
N THR A 385 10.24 1.12 -24.84
CA THR A 385 9.47 -0.11 -24.63
C THR A 385 8.80 -0.64 -25.90
N ALA A 386 8.21 0.24 -26.71
CA ALA A 386 7.58 -0.14 -27.98
C ALA A 386 8.56 -0.76 -29.00
N GLY A 387 9.84 -0.45 -28.91
CA GLY A 387 10.87 -1.02 -29.77
C GLY A 387 10.73 -0.62 -31.25
N PRO A 388 11.32 -1.39 -32.20
CA PRO A 388 11.44 -0.98 -33.61
C PRO A 388 10.11 -0.72 -34.34
N LYS A 389 9.01 -1.30 -33.87
CA LYS A 389 7.67 -1.11 -34.47
C LYS A 389 7.16 0.33 -34.34
N ALA A 390 7.74 1.13 -33.44
CA ALA A 390 7.43 2.55 -33.29
C ALA A 390 8.00 3.43 -34.43
N GLU A 391 8.99 2.95 -35.20
CA GLU A 391 9.74 3.76 -36.16
C GLU A 391 8.85 4.57 -37.13
N PRO A 392 7.81 4.00 -37.78
CA PRO A 392 7.00 4.77 -38.73
C PRO A 392 6.30 5.99 -38.09
N ALA A 393 5.81 5.84 -36.86
CA ALA A 393 5.14 6.91 -36.13
C ALA A 393 6.16 7.94 -35.62
N VAL A 394 7.34 7.50 -35.15
CA VAL A 394 8.43 8.40 -34.75
C VAL A 394 8.94 9.23 -35.94
N ARG A 395 9.06 8.63 -37.12
CA ARG A 395 9.44 9.37 -38.35
C ARG A 395 8.40 10.42 -38.74
N ALA A 396 7.12 10.18 -38.44
CA ALA A 396 6.04 11.10 -38.80
C ALA A 396 6.10 12.45 -38.04
N VAL A 397 6.85 12.52 -36.94
CA VAL A 397 7.01 13.74 -36.13
C VAL A 397 8.38 14.40 -36.28
N LEU A 398 9.19 14.03 -37.29
CA LEU A 398 10.52 14.63 -37.50
C LEU A 398 10.48 16.14 -37.79
N ASP A 399 9.40 16.64 -38.38
CA ASP A 399 9.22 18.07 -38.68
C ASP A 399 8.46 18.81 -37.56
N ASP A 400 8.11 18.11 -36.48
CA ASP A 400 7.44 18.70 -35.31
C ASP A 400 8.46 19.48 -34.46
N ALA A 401 8.09 20.69 -34.03
CA ALA A 401 8.98 21.57 -33.28
C ALA A 401 9.29 21.04 -31.85
N GLU A 402 8.33 20.36 -31.23
CA GLU A 402 8.43 19.87 -29.85
C GLU A 402 8.98 18.44 -29.83
N LEU A 403 8.56 17.60 -30.78
CA LEU A 403 8.89 16.17 -30.78
C LEU A 403 10.05 15.80 -31.72
N GLY A 404 10.36 16.64 -32.70
CA GLY A 404 11.35 16.33 -33.74
C GLY A 404 12.75 16.09 -33.18
N GLY A 405 13.12 16.76 -32.08
CA GLY A 405 14.39 16.54 -31.39
C GLY A 405 14.48 15.14 -30.78
N LEU A 406 13.49 14.78 -29.97
CA LEU A 406 13.40 13.46 -29.32
C LEU A 406 13.28 12.33 -30.33
N ALA A 407 12.51 12.52 -31.41
CA ALA A 407 12.40 11.56 -32.49
C ALA A 407 13.76 11.24 -33.13
N ARG A 408 14.59 12.26 -33.36
CA ARG A 408 15.95 12.08 -33.90
C ARG A 408 16.86 11.33 -32.92
N VAL A 409 16.80 11.65 -31.63
CA VAL A 409 17.55 10.93 -30.59
C VAL A 409 17.16 9.44 -30.60
N TRP A 410 15.86 9.15 -30.54
CA TRP A 410 15.35 7.78 -30.53
C TRP A 410 15.78 6.97 -31.77
N LEU A 411 15.73 7.58 -32.95
CA LEU A 411 16.15 6.95 -34.21
C LEU A 411 17.67 6.72 -34.25
N ALA A 412 18.46 7.70 -33.80
CA ALA A 412 19.92 7.63 -33.79
C ALA A 412 20.44 6.55 -32.83
N GLU A 413 19.87 6.44 -31.62
CA GLU A 413 20.20 5.41 -30.63
C GLU A 413 19.97 3.99 -31.15
N ARG A 414 19.03 3.83 -32.09
CA ARG A 414 18.70 2.55 -32.73
C ARG A 414 19.47 2.29 -34.02
N GLY A 415 20.39 3.18 -34.40
CA GLY A 415 21.17 3.06 -35.63
C GLY A 415 20.32 3.12 -36.90
N VAL A 416 19.15 3.74 -36.84
CA VAL A 416 18.27 3.90 -37.99
C VAL A 416 18.87 4.94 -38.93
N GLY A 417 19.01 4.58 -40.21
CA GLY A 417 19.55 5.46 -41.26
C GLY A 417 18.56 6.53 -41.74
N ASP A 418 19.04 7.42 -42.60
CA ASP A 418 18.23 8.46 -43.26
C ASP A 418 17.46 9.37 -42.27
N VAL A 419 18.16 9.81 -41.22
CA VAL A 419 17.66 10.78 -40.24
C VAL A 419 18.26 12.15 -40.54
N PRO A 420 17.45 13.18 -40.85
CA PRO A 420 17.95 14.53 -41.08
C PRO A 420 18.65 15.09 -39.84
N ALA A 421 19.79 15.75 -40.01
CA ALA A 421 20.46 16.43 -38.90
C ALA A 421 19.54 17.51 -38.29
N PRO A 422 19.51 17.65 -36.95
CA PRO A 422 18.75 18.73 -36.32
C PRO A 422 19.42 20.08 -36.61
N ASP A 423 18.62 21.13 -36.70
CA ASP A 423 19.16 22.49 -36.69
C ASP A 423 19.59 22.90 -35.27
N ALA A 424 20.31 24.01 -35.16
CA ALA A 424 20.84 24.48 -33.89
C ALA A 424 19.73 24.86 -32.89
N GLU A 425 18.62 25.42 -33.38
CA GLU A 425 17.51 25.86 -32.54
C GLU A 425 16.84 24.68 -31.84
N MET A 426 16.56 23.61 -32.59
CA MET A 426 16.03 22.35 -32.07
C MET A 426 16.95 21.71 -31.03
N VAL A 427 18.28 21.74 -31.23
CA VAL A 427 19.22 21.20 -30.24
C VAL A 427 19.19 21.98 -28.93
N PHE A 428 19.15 23.32 -28.99
CA PHE A 428 19.05 24.13 -27.78
C PHE A 428 17.69 23.98 -27.10
N TRP A 429 16.60 23.90 -27.88
CA TRP A 429 15.24 23.65 -27.37
C TRP A 429 15.17 22.31 -26.63
N LEU A 430 15.64 21.23 -27.26
CA LEU A 430 15.67 19.90 -26.65
C LEU A 430 16.52 19.86 -25.37
N THR A 431 17.66 20.58 -25.36
CA THR A 431 18.51 20.65 -24.16
C THR A 431 17.78 21.32 -23.00
N VAL A 432 17.06 22.41 -23.26
CA VAL A 432 16.23 23.08 -22.25
C VAL A 432 15.12 22.15 -21.77
N ASP A 433 14.42 21.49 -22.69
CA ASP A 433 13.31 20.59 -22.40
C ASP A 433 13.75 19.38 -21.55
N THR A 434 14.88 18.75 -21.90
CA THR A 434 15.43 17.61 -21.16
C THR A 434 15.77 18.00 -19.72
N ILE A 435 16.40 19.15 -19.51
CA ILE A 435 16.76 19.59 -18.16
C ILE A 435 15.52 20.02 -17.36
N ALA A 436 14.52 20.62 -18.02
CA ALA A 436 13.23 20.90 -17.38
C ALA A 436 12.53 19.61 -16.92
N ALA A 437 12.53 18.57 -17.75
CA ALA A 437 11.95 17.27 -17.42
C ALA A 437 12.66 16.60 -16.23
N GLN A 438 14.00 16.64 -16.19
CA GLN A 438 14.80 16.06 -15.11
C GLN A 438 14.58 16.79 -13.77
N LEU A 439 14.52 18.13 -13.81
CA LEU A 439 14.17 18.93 -12.64
C LEU A 439 12.74 18.65 -12.13
N ALA A 440 11.81 18.39 -13.04
CA ALA A 440 10.42 18.07 -12.69
C ALA A 440 10.25 16.64 -12.14
N ALA A 441 11.05 15.68 -12.60
CA ALA A 441 10.98 14.29 -12.17
C ALA A 441 11.52 14.09 -10.75
N ASP A 442 12.77 14.49 -10.52
CA ASP A 442 13.51 14.10 -9.30
C ASP A 442 14.14 15.32 -8.57
N GLY A 443 13.85 16.54 -9.02
CA GLY A 443 14.41 17.76 -8.44
C GLY A 443 15.91 17.92 -8.74
N GLU A 444 16.65 18.51 -7.78
CA GLU A 444 18.09 18.76 -7.91
C GLU A 444 18.91 17.55 -7.41
N THR A 445 18.90 16.45 -8.18
CA THR A 445 19.66 15.22 -7.85
C THR A 445 21.18 15.41 -7.96
N GLU A 446 21.95 14.50 -7.36
CA GLU A 446 23.43 14.52 -7.43
C GLU A 446 23.96 14.31 -8.85
N GLU A 447 23.20 13.67 -9.73
CA GLU A 447 23.58 13.37 -11.11
C GLU A 447 23.32 14.55 -12.07
N LEU A 448 22.35 15.40 -11.74
CA LEU A 448 21.92 16.51 -12.58
C LEU A 448 23.06 17.50 -12.95
N PRO A 449 23.98 17.88 -12.04
CA PRO A 449 25.16 18.68 -12.38
C PRO A 449 26.03 18.08 -13.49
N LEU A 450 26.19 16.75 -13.52
CA LEU A 450 26.98 16.05 -14.54
C LEU A 450 26.26 16.05 -15.89
N LEU A 451 24.94 15.83 -15.88
CA LEU A 451 24.11 15.92 -17.08
C LEU A 451 24.18 17.32 -17.70
N ILE A 452 24.00 18.37 -16.88
CA ILE A 452 24.10 19.78 -17.31
C ILE A 452 25.47 20.06 -17.95
N ALA A 453 26.55 19.62 -17.30
CA ALA A 453 27.90 19.80 -17.82
C ALA A 453 28.10 19.09 -19.16
N SER A 454 27.63 17.85 -19.28
CA SER A 454 27.69 17.07 -20.52
C SER A 454 26.95 17.79 -21.66
N LEU A 455 25.68 18.15 -21.46
CA LEU A 455 24.85 18.75 -22.51
C LEU A 455 25.38 20.11 -22.98
N THR A 456 25.92 20.92 -22.08
CA THR A 456 26.45 22.25 -22.40
C THR A 456 27.85 22.21 -23.04
N ALA A 457 28.68 21.21 -22.73
CA ALA A 457 30.04 21.10 -23.25
C ALA A 457 30.10 20.93 -24.78
N HIS A 458 29.05 20.34 -25.38
CA HIS A 458 28.98 20.08 -26.82
C HIS A 458 28.76 21.35 -27.66
N HIS A 459 28.43 22.48 -27.05
CA HIS A 459 28.06 23.72 -27.75
C HIS A 459 28.83 24.94 -27.24
N SER A 460 29.84 25.37 -27.99
CA SER A 460 30.55 26.60 -27.65
C SER A 460 29.60 27.81 -27.70
N GLY A 461 29.56 28.59 -26.62
CA GLY A 461 28.64 29.71 -26.49
C GLY A 461 27.17 29.30 -26.26
N PHE A 462 26.90 28.10 -25.74
CA PHE A 462 25.55 27.61 -25.41
C PHE A 462 24.68 28.69 -24.75
N PHE A 463 25.15 29.30 -23.66
CA PHE A 463 24.37 30.31 -22.91
C PHE A 463 24.10 31.59 -23.67
N GLU A 464 24.91 31.93 -24.68
CA GLU A 464 24.61 33.06 -25.55
C GLU A 464 23.46 32.73 -26.50
N GLN A 465 23.24 31.47 -26.87
CA GLN A 465 22.12 31.08 -27.74
C GLN A 465 20.86 30.67 -26.94
N ALA A 466 21.04 29.90 -25.86
CA ALA A 466 19.95 29.28 -25.11
C ALA A 466 18.91 30.28 -24.57
N TRP A 467 19.30 31.50 -24.16
CA TRP A 467 18.33 32.50 -23.69
C TRP A 467 17.40 33.05 -24.78
N ARG A 468 17.72 32.81 -26.05
CA ARG A 468 16.90 33.20 -27.21
C ARG A 468 15.92 32.12 -27.64
N VAL A 469 16.05 30.91 -27.11
CA VAL A 469 15.13 29.79 -27.39
C VAL A 469 13.73 30.13 -26.90
N GLU A 470 12.73 29.85 -27.74
CA GLU A 470 11.32 30.01 -27.40
C GLU A 470 10.81 28.72 -26.76
N HIS A 471 11.13 28.54 -25.47
CA HIS A 471 10.63 27.44 -24.64
C HIS A 471 10.09 28.00 -23.31
N PRO A 472 8.92 27.55 -22.82
CA PRO A 472 8.33 28.04 -21.56
C PRO A 472 9.29 27.98 -20.37
N ALA A 473 9.98 26.84 -20.19
CA ALA A 473 10.95 26.61 -19.13
C ALA A 473 12.35 27.27 -19.32
N THR A 474 12.63 28.02 -20.38
CA THR A 474 14.00 28.55 -20.65
C THR A 474 14.58 29.33 -19.48
N ALA A 475 13.80 30.25 -18.89
CA ALA A 475 14.29 31.06 -17.77
C ALA A 475 14.58 30.20 -16.53
N TYR A 476 13.65 29.31 -16.17
CA TYR A 476 13.75 28.39 -15.05
C TYR A 476 15.00 27.48 -15.16
N VAL A 477 15.19 26.85 -16.32
CA VAL A 477 16.32 25.95 -16.58
C VAL A 477 17.65 26.70 -16.51
N LEU A 478 17.75 27.90 -17.08
CA LEU A 478 18.98 28.69 -17.01
C LEU A 478 19.33 29.13 -15.58
N GLU A 479 18.33 29.34 -14.73
CA GLU A 479 18.55 29.58 -13.30
C GLU A 479 19.09 28.34 -12.59
N ALA A 480 18.49 27.18 -12.82
CA ALA A 480 18.93 25.91 -12.28
C ALA A 480 20.37 25.59 -12.70
N MET A 481 20.69 25.72 -14.00
CA MET A 481 22.07 25.62 -14.50
C MET A 481 23.00 26.63 -13.81
N GLY A 482 22.54 27.85 -13.55
CA GLY A 482 23.30 28.85 -12.81
C GLY A 482 23.67 28.41 -11.39
N ARG A 483 22.81 27.64 -10.72
CA ARG A 483 23.04 27.09 -9.38
C ARG A 483 23.91 25.83 -9.40
N LEU A 484 23.58 24.90 -10.30
CA LEU A 484 24.07 23.52 -10.28
C LEU A 484 25.31 23.25 -11.15
N HIS A 485 25.62 24.10 -12.12
CA HIS A 485 26.69 23.81 -13.07
C HIS A 485 28.06 23.71 -12.36
N PRO A 486 28.83 22.61 -12.54
CA PRO A 486 30.08 22.37 -11.81
C PRO A 486 31.20 23.36 -12.15
N ASP A 487 31.29 23.84 -13.41
CA ASP A 487 32.16 24.96 -13.77
C ASP A 487 31.57 26.31 -13.36
N ARG A 488 32.32 27.05 -12.53
CA ARG A 488 31.97 28.40 -12.04
C ARG A 488 31.81 29.43 -13.16
N LYS A 489 32.57 29.30 -14.26
CA LYS A 489 32.47 30.25 -15.38
C LYS A 489 31.15 30.05 -16.12
N ALA A 490 30.86 28.82 -16.54
CA ALA A 490 29.58 28.44 -17.13
C ALA A 490 28.39 28.80 -16.23
N ALA A 491 28.47 28.52 -14.92
CA ALA A 491 27.44 28.90 -13.96
C ALA A 491 27.18 30.42 -13.93
N LYS A 492 28.22 31.25 -14.11
CA LYS A 492 28.07 32.71 -14.18
C LYS A 492 27.44 33.16 -15.49
N GLU A 493 27.77 32.51 -16.59
CA GLU A 493 27.17 32.76 -17.92
C GLU A 493 25.68 32.37 -17.92
N ALA A 494 25.33 31.22 -17.34
CA ALA A 494 23.96 30.77 -17.15
C ALA A 494 23.11 31.79 -16.35
N ARG A 495 23.62 32.30 -15.21
CA ARG A 495 22.91 33.35 -14.43
C ARG A 495 22.64 34.63 -15.25
N LYS A 496 23.58 35.03 -16.11
CA LYS A 496 23.37 36.19 -17.00
C LYS A 496 22.34 35.88 -18.08
N ALA A 497 22.39 34.69 -18.65
CA ALA A 497 21.44 34.21 -19.65
C ALA A 497 20.02 34.14 -19.07
N ALA A 498 19.85 33.62 -17.85
CA ALA A 498 18.59 33.61 -17.11
C ALA A 498 18.00 35.02 -16.94
N PHE A 499 18.83 35.99 -16.54
CA PHE A 499 18.38 37.39 -16.42
C PHE A 499 17.89 37.97 -17.75
N LYS A 500 18.60 37.68 -18.86
CA LYS A 500 18.17 38.08 -20.21
C LYS A 500 16.86 37.41 -20.61
N ALA A 501 16.68 36.12 -20.34
CA ALA A 501 15.47 35.35 -20.66
C ALA A 501 14.23 35.91 -19.93
N ARG A 502 14.33 36.15 -18.62
CA ARG A 502 13.22 36.75 -17.84
C ARG A 502 12.83 38.14 -18.35
N SER A 503 13.83 38.96 -18.69
CA SER A 503 13.60 40.32 -19.20
C SER A 503 12.96 40.35 -20.60
N ARG A 504 12.88 39.21 -21.30
CA ARG A 504 12.17 39.04 -22.56
C ARG A 504 10.73 38.53 -22.34
N GLN A 505 10.50 37.76 -21.27
CA GLN A 505 9.21 37.16 -20.95
C GLN A 505 8.28 38.10 -20.14
N GLY A 506 8.85 38.99 -19.33
CA GLY A 506 8.13 40.08 -18.65
C GLY A 506 8.12 41.37 -19.47
#